data_AF-A0A6J6ZX30-F1
#
_entry.id   AF-A0A6J6ZX30-F1
#
_cell.length_a   1.000
_cell.length_b   1.000
_cell.length_c   1.000
_cell.angle_alpha   90.00
_cell.angle_beta   90.00
_cell.angle_gamma   90.00
#
_symmetry.space_group_name_H-M   'P 1'
#
loop_
_entity.id
_entity.type
_entity.pdbx_description
1 polymer ?
#
loop_
_entity_poly.entity_id
_entity_poly.type
_entity_poly.pdbx_seq_one_letter_code
_entity_poly.pdbx_strand_id
1 'polypeptide(L)'
;MNREINPSSIAPTAANFAHGVLSTDASRILHISGTVGTRPDGTISDDIAEQAGETWRSIAAICAEAGLGLDDIVSITTYAVAGEPLGGVMAARDAALGGRRVASVLITVPALVRPEWRMEVAAVAIR
;
A
#
# COMPACT_ATOMS: atom_id res chain seq x y z
N MET A 1 -2.99 -18.78 4.81
CA MET A 1 -1.87 -18.90 3.85
C MET A 1 -2.17 -18.05 2.62
N ASN A 2 -1.23 -17.17 2.22
CA ASN A 2 -1.38 -16.27 1.09
C ASN A 2 -0.49 -16.73 -0.08
N ARG A 3 -1.06 -16.90 -1.28
CA ARG A 3 -0.35 -17.38 -2.48
C ARG A 3 -0.60 -16.47 -3.67
N GLU A 4 0.46 -16.09 -4.37
CA GLU A 4 0.35 -15.36 -5.63
C GLU A 4 -0.30 -16.21 -6.73
N ILE A 5 -1.19 -15.59 -7.50
CA ILE A 5 -1.81 -16.16 -8.69
C ILE A 5 -1.24 -15.44 -9.90
N ASN A 6 -0.52 -16.15 -10.75
CA ASN A 6 0.16 -15.60 -11.93
C ASN A 6 -0.12 -16.49 -13.16
N PRO A 7 -1.27 -16.30 -13.84
CA PRO A 7 -1.65 -17.15 -14.98
C PRO A 7 -0.81 -16.79 -16.21
N SER A 8 -0.33 -17.81 -16.95
CA SER A 8 0.45 -17.63 -18.17
C SER A 8 -0.39 -17.25 -19.40
N SER A 9 -1.71 -17.20 -19.27
CA SER A 9 -2.65 -16.89 -20.35
C SER A 9 -2.90 -15.39 -20.56
N ILE A 10 -2.25 -14.53 -19.76
CA ILE A 10 -2.36 -13.06 -19.85
C ILE A 10 -0.96 -12.41 -19.85
N ALA A 11 -0.91 -11.12 -20.18
CA ALA A 11 0.32 -10.34 -20.12
C ALA A 11 0.89 -10.25 -18.69
N PRO A 12 2.23 -10.16 -18.52
CA PRO A 12 2.84 -9.99 -17.21
C PRO A 12 2.45 -8.66 -16.55
N THR A 13 2.65 -8.55 -15.23
CA THR A 13 2.41 -7.30 -14.50
C THR A 13 3.35 -6.18 -14.95
N ALA A 14 2.83 -4.95 -15.00
CA ALA A 14 3.57 -3.78 -15.48
C ALA A 14 4.59 -3.23 -14.44
N ALA A 15 4.56 -3.74 -13.21
CA ALA A 15 5.40 -3.32 -12.10
C ALA A 15 5.49 -4.44 -11.05
N ASN A 16 6.12 -4.15 -9.90
CA ASN A 16 6.31 -5.11 -8.82
C ASN A 16 5.03 -5.37 -8.00
N PHE A 17 4.08 -6.11 -8.59
CA PHE A 17 2.85 -6.58 -7.94
C PHE A 17 2.42 -7.93 -8.53
N ALA A 18 1.48 -8.61 -7.87
CA ALA A 18 0.93 -9.90 -8.29
C ALA A 18 -0.41 -9.71 -9.01
N HIS A 19 -0.74 -10.54 -10.01
CA HIS A 19 -2.05 -10.46 -10.68
C HIS A 19 -3.20 -10.72 -9.71
N GLY A 20 -2.99 -11.59 -8.72
CA GLY A 20 -3.90 -11.79 -7.61
C GLY A 20 -3.20 -12.49 -6.44
N VAL A 21 -3.82 -12.44 -5.28
CA VAL A 21 -3.40 -13.20 -4.09
C VAL A 21 -4.59 -14.03 -3.62
N LEU A 22 -4.41 -15.34 -3.57
CA LEU A 22 -5.36 -16.26 -2.96
C LEU A 22 -5.00 -16.44 -1.49
N SER A 23 -5.94 -16.12 -0.59
CA SER A 23 -5.80 -16.38 0.84
C SER A 23 -6.68 -17.57 1.21
N THR A 24 -6.09 -18.64 1.74
CA THR A 24 -6.83 -19.80 2.29
C THR A 24 -6.66 -19.88 3.79
N ASP A 25 -7.62 -20.50 4.48
CA ASP A 25 -7.56 -20.74 5.93
C ASP A 25 -7.35 -19.46 6.75
N ALA A 26 -7.97 -18.36 6.30
CA ALA A 26 -7.86 -17.05 6.92
C ALA A 26 -8.42 -17.09 8.35
N SER A 27 -7.54 -16.86 9.31
CA SER A 27 -7.83 -16.78 10.74
C SER A 27 -8.18 -15.35 11.18
N ARG A 28 -7.66 -14.35 10.47
CA ARG A 28 -7.89 -12.92 10.71
C ARG A 28 -7.90 -12.15 9.40
N ILE A 29 -8.77 -11.17 9.32
CA ILE A 29 -8.85 -10.21 8.21
C ILE A 29 -8.90 -8.81 8.81
N LEU A 30 -8.02 -7.93 8.34
CA LEU A 30 -7.99 -6.52 8.71
C LEU A 30 -8.17 -5.67 7.45
N HIS A 31 -9.20 -4.83 7.48
CA HIS A 31 -9.41 -3.79 6.49
C HIS A 31 -8.82 -2.48 7.02
N ILE A 32 -7.86 -1.93 6.28
CA ILE A 32 -7.15 -0.71 6.65
C ILE A 32 -7.73 0.42 5.81
N SER A 33 -8.25 1.45 6.49
CA SER A 33 -8.74 2.67 5.85
C SER A 33 -7.67 3.35 5.01
N GLY A 34 -8.08 4.28 4.15
CA GLY A 34 -7.16 5.17 3.48
C GLY A 34 -6.26 5.89 4.50
N THR A 35 -4.95 5.70 4.32
CA THR A 35 -3.90 6.17 5.23
C THR A 35 -3.01 7.14 4.49
N VAL A 36 -2.84 8.33 5.06
CA VAL A 36 -2.01 9.43 4.52
C VAL A 36 -0.72 9.60 5.33
N GLY A 37 0.27 10.27 4.74
CA GLY A 37 1.60 10.45 5.34
C GLY A 37 1.68 11.52 6.44
N THR A 38 0.70 11.56 7.34
CA THR A 38 0.67 12.51 8.47
C THR A 38 1.45 11.95 9.66
N ARG A 39 2.35 12.74 10.23
CA ARG A 39 3.16 12.36 11.40
C ARG A 39 2.34 12.43 12.69
N PRO A 40 2.77 11.79 13.79
CA PRO A 40 2.07 11.86 15.08
C PRO A 40 1.87 13.28 15.64
N ASP A 41 2.75 14.21 15.29
CA ASP A 41 2.65 15.64 15.66
C ASP A 41 1.71 16.44 14.75
N GLY A 42 1.09 15.79 13.75
CA GLY A 42 0.20 16.39 12.77
C GLY A 42 0.91 17.03 11.57
N THR A 43 2.25 17.02 11.52
CA THR A 43 2.98 17.58 10.39
C THR A 43 2.94 16.66 9.17
N ILE A 44 3.09 17.28 7.98
CA ILE A 44 3.05 16.59 6.69
C ILE A 44 4.22 17.12 5.85
N SER A 45 4.95 16.23 5.19
CA SER A 45 6.04 16.62 4.29
C SER A 45 5.49 17.11 2.95
N ASP A 46 6.16 18.07 2.33
CA ASP A 46 5.89 18.46 0.94
C ASP A 46 6.52 17.50 -0.08
N ASP A 47 7.27 16.48 0.35
CA ASP A 47 7.82 15.45 -0.52
C ASP A 47 6.95 14.19 -0.52
N ILE A 48 6.54 13.72 -1.69
CA ILE A 48 5.67 12.54 -1.80
C ILE A 48 6.36 11.25 -1.37
N ALA A 49 7.68 11.12 -1.54
CA ALA A 49 8.41 9.92 -1.12
C ALA A 49 8.48 9.86 0.42
N GLU A 50 8.68 11.01 1.09
CA GLU A 50 8.56 11.10 2.54
C GLU A 50 7.13 10.79 3.01
N GLN A 51 6.10 11.35 2.37
CA GLN A 51 4.70 11.00 2.69
C GLN A 51 4.45 9.50 2.54
N ALA A 52 4.98 8.87 1.49
CA ALA A 52 4.84 7.42 1.29
C ALA A 52 5.50 6.62 2.42
N GLY A 53 6.70 7.02 2.86
CA GLY A 53 7.37 6.42 4.01
C GLY A 53 6.54 6.53 5.30
N GLU A 54 5.99 7.71 5.57
CA GLU A 54 5.10 7.96 6.73
C GLU A 54 3.80 7.13 6.65
N THR A 55 3.20 7.02 5.46
CA THR A 55 2.01 6.18 5.23
C THR A 55 2.31 4.72 5.57
N TRP A 56 3.42 4.16 5.11
CA TRP A 56 3.76 2.76 5.39
C TRP A 56 4.12 2.51 6.86
N ARG A 57 4.73 3.48 7.54
CA ARG A 57 4.94 3.42 9.00
C ARG A 57 3.61 3.40 9.75
N SER A 58 2.64 4.19 9.32
CA SER A 58 1.29 4.19 9.90
C SER A 58 0.57 2.86 9.66
N ILE A 59 0.63 2.32 8.43
CA ILE A 59 0.06 1.01 8.11
C ILE A 59 0.71 -0.10 8.96
N ALA A 60 2.04 -0.07 9.13
CA ALA A 60 2.73 -1.04 9.97
C ALA A 60 2.26 -1.00 11.43
N ALA A 61 2.06 0.20 11.99
CA ALA A 61 1.52 0.38 13.34
C ALA A 61 0.08 -0.15 13.45
N ILE A 62 -0.78 0.13 12.46
CA ILE A 62 -2.16 -0.39 12.41
C ILE A 62 -2.18 -1.92 12.36
N CYS A 63 -1.33 -2.53 11.53
CA CYS A 63 -1.18 -3.99 11.51
C CYS A 63 -0.74 -4.52 12.88
N ALA A 64 0.29 -3.92 13.48
CA ALA A 64 0.84 -4.36 14.75
C ALA A 64 -0.21 -4.33 15.88
N GLU A 65 -1.03 -3.28 15.96
CA GLU A 65 -2.13 -3.16 16.93
C GLU A 65 -3.17 -4.28 16.75
N ALA A 66 -3.44 -4.72 15.52
CA ALA A 66 -4.31 -5.85 15.23
C ALA A 66 -3.65 -7.23 15.47
N GLY A 67 -2.38 -7.25 15.91
CA GLY A 67 -1.57 -8.45 16.01
C GLY A 67 -1.18 -9.04 14.66
N LEU A 68 -1.14 -8.22 13.61
CA LEU A 68 -0.73 -8.53 12.23
C LEU A 68 0.61 -7.86 11.89
N GLY A 69 1.24 -8.27 10.80
CA GLY A 69 2.44 -7.64 10.24
C GLY A 69 2.21 -7.12 8.82
N LEU A 70 3.19 -6.40 8.26
CA LEU A 70 3.21 -6.08 6.83
C LEU A 70 3.25 -7.35 5.95
N ASP A 71 3.67 -8.47 6.55
CA ASP A 71 3.67 -9.82 5.99
C ASP A 71 2.29 -10.39 5.71
N ASP A 72 1.29 -9.87 6.43
CA ASP A 72 -0.08 -10.26 6.25
C ASP A 72 -0.77 -9.43 5.14
N ILE A 73 -0.15 -8.36 4.59
CA ILE A 73 -0.77 -7.54 3.54
C ILE A 73 -0.93 -8.35 2.26
N VAL A 74 -2.15 -8.36 1.69
CA VAL A 74 -2.50 -9.10 0.47
C VAL A 74 -3.06 -8.25 -0.65
N SER A 75 -3.55 -7.04 -0.33
CA SER A 75 -4.11 -6.11 -1.30
C SER A 75 -3.85 -4.67 -0.90
N ILE A 76 -3.52 -3.82 -1.88
CA ILE A 76 -3.32 -2.38 -1.70
C ILE A 76 -3.98 -1.58 -2.83
N THR A 77 -4.53 -0.44 -2.46
CA THR A 77 -5.01 0.59 -3.38
C THR A 77 -4.27 1.88 -3.05
N THR A 78 -3.50 2.38 -4.00
CA THR A 78 -2.75 3.64 -3.86
C THR A 78 -3.40 4.73 -4.71
N TYR A 79 -3.70 5.86 -4.09
CA TYR A 79 -4.08 7.09 -4.77
C TYR A 79 -2.90 8.07 -4.68
N ALA A 80 -2.53 8.68 -5.79
CA ALA A 80 -1.50 9.72 -5.85
C ALA A 80 -2.02 10.92 -6.63
N VAL A 81 -1.66 12.14 -6.22
CA VAL A 81 -2.06 13.35 -6.94
C VAL A 81 -1.39 13.37 -8.32
N ALA A 82 -2.15 13.76 -9.35
CA ALA A 82 -1.67 13.80 -10.73
C ALA A 82 -0.49 14.77 -10.87
N GLY A 83 0.57 14.32 -11.55
CA GLY A 83 1.81 15.08 -11.75
C GLY A 83 2.91 14.81 -10.73
N GLU A 84 2.62 14.08 -9.66
CA GLU A 84 3.63 13.69 -8.66
C GLU A 84 4.62 12.64 -9.20
N PRO A 85 5.89 12.66 -8.75
CA PRO A 85 6.88 11.66 -9.13
C PRO A 85 6.61 10.31 -8.45
N LEU A 86 5.90 9.42 -9.15
CA LEU A 86 5.44 8.13 -8.63
C LEU A 86 6.57 7.13 -8.26
N GLY A 87 7.80 7.37 -8.71
CA GLY A 87 8.94 6.50 -8.39
C GLY A 87 9.17 6.33 -6.88
N GLY A 88 9.05 7.41 -6.12
CA GLY A 88 9.19 7.38 -4.65
C GLY A 88 8.07 6.58 -3.97
N VAL A 89 6.85 6.71 -4.46
CA VAL A 89 5.68 5.96 -3.96
C VAL A 89 5.87 4.45 -4.18
N MET A 90 6.30 4.06 -5.38
CA MET A 90 6.54 2.65 -5.72
C MET A 90 7.70 2.07 -4.91
N ALA A 91 8.80 2.82 -4.75
CA ALA A 91 9.94 2.41 -3.94
C ALA A 91 9.58 2.20 -2.46
N ALA A 92 8.77 3.10 -1.89
CA ALA A 92 8.28 2.97 -0.52
C ALA A 92 7.42 1.71 -0.33
N ARG A 93 6.51 1.40 -1.26
CA ARG A 93 5.77 0.13 -1.27
C ARG A 93 6.72 -1.06 -1.31
N ASP A 94 7.66 -1.08 -2.24
CA ASP A 94 8.54 -2.24 -2.44
C ASP A 94 9.43 -2.50 -1.23
N ALA A 95 9.91 -1.43 -0.58
CA ALA A 95 10.64 -1.50 0.68
C ALA A 95 9.77 -2.04 1.82
N ALA A 96 8.54 -1.54 1.98
CA ALA A 96 7.62 -1.99 3.03
C ALA A 96 7.19 -3.46 2.85
N LEU A 97 7.04 -3.91 1.60
CA LEU A 97 6.67 -5.30 1.30
C LEU A 97 7.86 -6.27 1.32
N GLY A 98 9.10 -5.78 1.45
CA GLY A 98 10.30 -6.63 1.56
C GLY A 98 10.50 -7.56 0.35
N GLY A 99 10.15 -7.11 -0.85
CA GLY A 99 10.25 -7.89 -2.08
C GLY A 99 9.06 -8.83 -2.36
N ARG A 100 8.08 -8.93 -1.46
CA ARG A 100 6.83 -9.63 -1.76
C ARG A 100 5.96 -8.84 -2.74
N ARG A 101 5.18 -9.58 -3.52
CA ARG A 101 4.17 -9.01 -4.42
C ARG A 101 2.78 -9.33 -3.90
N VAL A 102 1.93 -8.31 -3.92
CA VAL A 102 0.53 -8.37 -3.47
C VAL A 102 -0.38 -7.90 -4.59
N ALA A 103 -1.70 -8.10 -4.47
CA ALA A 103 -2.63 -7.44 -5.38
C ALA A 103 -2.50 -5.92 -5.20
N SER A 104 -2.39 -5.17 -6.30
CA SER A 104 -2.12 -3.74 -6.23
C SER A 104 -2.76 -2.98 -7.37
N VAL A 105 -3.30 -1.79 -7.05
CA VAL A 105 -3.63 -0.75 -8.02
C VAL A 105 -3.00 0.57 -7.58
N LEU A 106 -2.55 1.37 -8.55
CA LEU A 106 -2.13 2.74 -8.35
C LEU A 106 -2.94 3.65 -9.29
N ILE A 107 -3.56 4.68 -8.73
CA ILE A 107 -4.49 5.58 -9.41
C ILE A 107 -4.00 7.00 -9.24
N THR A 108 -3.87 7.73 -10.34
CA THR A 108 -3.64 9.18 -10.28
C THR A 108 -4.96 9.91 -10.17
N VAL A 109 -5.11 10.78 -9.17
CA VAL A 109 -6.32 11.56 -8.89
C VAL A 109 -6.02 13.07 -9.01
N PRO A 110 -7.00 13.93 -9.33
CA PRO A 110 -6.75 15.35 -9.46
C PRO A 110 -6.37 16.03 -8.14
N ALA A 111 -6.89 15.53 -7.01
CA ALA A 111 -6.60 16.02 -5.66
C ALA A 111 -7.04 14.98 -4.61
N LEU A 112 -6.53 15.13 -3.39
CA LEU A 112 -7.03 14.48 -2.17
C LEU A 112 -7.81 15.49 -1.31
N VAL A 113 -8.39 15.04 -0.20
CA VAL A 113 -9.28 15.87 0.64
C VAL A 113 -8.58 17.11 1.20
N ARG A 114 -7.28 17.01 1.52
CA ARG A 114 -6.47 18.17 1.94
C ARG A 114 -5.41 18.48 0.89
N PRO A 115 -5.13 19.77 0.62
CA PRO A 115 -4.18 20.16 -0.42
C PRO A 115 -2.74 19.73 -0.13
N GLU A 116 -2.37 19.53 1.14
CA GLU A 116 -1.04 19.05 1.53
C GLU A 116 -0.86 17.53 1.29
N TRP A 117 -1.95 16.79 1.06
CA TRP A 117 -1.88 15.35 0.83
C TRP A 117 -1.55 15.05 -0.62
N ARG A 118 -0.45 14.32 -0.83
CA ARG A 118 0.02 13.94 -2.17
C ARG A 118 -0.27 12.48 -2.50
N MET A 119 -0.48 11.65 -1.47
CA MET A 119 -0.87 10.25 -1.65
C MET A 119 -1.66 9.68 -0.46
N GLU A 120 -2.40 8.61 -0.73
CA GLU A 120 -3.19 7.86 0.25
C GLU A 120 -3.17 6.36 -0.10
N VAL A 121 -3.07 5.48 0.88
CA VAL A 121 -3.10 4.02 0.68
C VAL A 121 -4.18 3.39 1.54
N ALA A 122 -5.07 2.62 0.93
CA ALA A 122 -5.91 1.65 1.61
C ALA A 122 -5.35 0.25 1.41
N ALA A 123 -5.52 -0.64 2.39
CA ALA A 123 -4.95 -1.98 2.33
C ALA A 123 -5.82 -3.03 3.01
N VAL A 124 -5.57 -4.30 2.68
CA VAL A 124 -6.14 -5.46 3.36
C VAL A 124 -5.02 -6.38 3.80
N ALA A 125 -5.06 -6.80 5.07
CA ALA A 125 -4.18 -7.81 5.64
C ALA A 125 -4.95 -9.07 6.03
N ILE A 126 -4.38 -10.24 5.76
CA ILE A 126 -4.95 -11.56 6.03
C ILE A 126 -3.86 -12.49 6.55
N ARG A 127 -4.18 -13.20 7.63
CA ARG A 127 -3.38 -14.32 8.17
C ARG A 127 -4.04 -15.66 7.92
#